data_AF-A0A1F3PWW2-F1
#
_entry.id   AF-A0A1F3PWW2-F1
#
_cell.length_a   1.000
_cell.length_b   1.000
_cell.length_c   1.000
_cell.angle_alpha   90.00
_cell.angle_beta   90.00
_cell.angle_gamma   90.00
#
_symmetry.space_group_name_H-M   'P 1'
#
loop_
_entity.id
_entity.type
_entity.pdbx_description
1 polymer ?
#
loop_
_entity_poly.entity_id
_entity_poly.type
_entity_poly.pdbx_seq_one_letter_code
_entity_poly.pdbx_strand_id
1 'polypeptide(L)'
;MLIMRKICFSFTIIVFSALLCMPLSAQPSDVPVIIPQIAAIIINGDSDLQPAISVPDKDGSGQKKLVLRFRENNILIRVTPESGYEYQYFLLGFDKRPSSWEKVNLKEYTNLPAGHYTFQAWFMDPQNKSGEMDPIYLIINPMWYFSKLALTLYAILFLSAVWAFYEHLEFRYARKQYLLEQIINKRTEDLVIEKEKTEALLANVLPKNTADEIMAKGKATKAKYNFVTVLFSDIQGFTQIAEEMNPEVLIDELDKFFFHFDSVVEKYRIEKIKTIGDAYMCAGGIPEKNRTNPVEVILAALEMQQYMNRLKETSLLQGMKYWDIRIGIHTGTVVAGVVGQKKLSYDIWGDTVNTASRMESSGEAGKINISGTTYEFVKDFFICEHRGKMPVKYKGELDMYFVRGIIPELCDEKGLPNDRFRFKMQIIKLEDVEEAVNKIFGDEAPPDLYFHNAPLARSITSQVELIATAEQLPEEIYVNLKLASIFLITGYMADYDNPAEAAFNLMGEILPRFGFDESYIIATRHLITNAFTEKYESLADKILHDARYDYLGRIDYIKLIDKLMRERNEHGIITGTYAWTDIQKKLLRDHDFLTKTGKLLRSVSVEEQITALQARYK
;
A
#
# COMPACT_ATOMS: atom_id res chain seq x y z
N MET A 1 25.83 16.12 5.56
CA MET A 1 27.20 15.72 5.12
C MET A 1 27.19 15.78 3.62
N LEU A 2 28.09 16.56 3.01
CA LEU A 2 27.77 17.39 1.83
C LEU A 2 26.68 18.43 2.22
N ILE A 3 26.62 19.65 1.65
CA ILE A 3 27.27 20.17 0.44
C ILE A 3 28.41 21.16 0.78
N MET A 4 29.64 20.80 0.39
CA MET A 4 30.73 21.75 0.10
C MET A 4 31.31 21.38 -1.26
N ARG A 5 31.26 22.29 -2.24
CA ARG A 5 32.22 22.52 -3.36
C ARG A 5 31.55 23.23 -4.55
N LYS A 6 32.37 24.03 -5.26
CA LYS A 6 32.01 24.92 -6.38
C LYS A 6 31.15 26.10 -5.88
N ILE A 7 31.39 27.36 -6.24
CA ILE A 7 32.09 27.93 -7.42
C ILE A 7 33.43 28.60 -7.03
N CYS A 8 34.31 28.87 -8.00
CA CYS A 8 35.66 29.45 -7.80
C CYS A 8 35.98 30.66 -8.72
N PHE A 9 36.65 31.67 -8.13
CA PHE A 9 37.70 32.57 -8.67
C PHE A 9 37.54 33.42 -9.96
N SER A 10 37.64 34.76 -9.80
CA SER A 10 38.69 35.68 -10.36
C SER A 10 38.45 37.15 -9.89
N PHE A 11 39.39 37.89 -9.27
CA PHE A 11 40.50 38.73 -9.82
C PHE A 11 40.02 39.99 -10.63
N THR A 12 40.49 41.26 -10.51
CA THR A 12 41.73 41.91 -9.94
C THR A 12 41.47 43.36 -9.37
N ILE A 13 42.43 44.33 -9.37
CA ILE A 13 42.48 45.61 -8.56
C ILE A 13 43.12 46.80 -9.39
N ILE A 14 42.96 48.10 -8.98
CA ILE A 14 43.71 49.39 -9.33
C ILE A 14 43.04 50.40 -10.33
N VAL A 15 43.30 51.75 -10.42
CA VAL A 15 43.20 52.93 -9.47
C VAL A 15 43.44 54.35 -10.15
N PHE A 16 42.83 55.47 -9.66
CA PHE A 16 43.16 56.95 -9.85
C PHE A 16 43.03 57.67 -11.26
N SER A 17 43.07 59.02 -11.49
CA SER A 17 42.65 60.28 -10.76
C SER A 17 42.86 61.65 -11.53
N ALA A 18 42.07 62.72 -11.20
CA ALA A 18 42.41 64.19 -11.07
C ALA A 18 42.24 65.35 -12.17
N LEU A 19 41.41 66.39 -11.84
CA LEU A 19 41.41 67.89 -12.08
C LEU A 19 41.49 68.52 -13.54
N LEU A 20 41.54 69.85 -13.91
CA LEU A 20 41.74 71.22 -13.27
C LEU A 20 41.37 72.49 -14.20
N CYS A 21 40.78 73.60 -13.68
CA CYS A 21 40.76 75.07 -14.16
C CYS A 21 40.14 75.56 -15.52
N MET A 22 39.94 76.87 -15.89
CA MET A 22 40.13 78.27 -15.35
C MET A 22 39.13 79.35 -15.97
N PRO A 23 39.09 80.66 -15.56
CA PRO A 23 38.08 81.70 -15.96
C PRO A 23 38.61 83.05 -16.56
N LEU A 24 37.74 84.03 -16.98
CA LEU A 24 37.89 85.52 -16.75
C LEU A 24 36.75 86.46 -17.26
N SER A 25 36.61 87.65 -16.63
CA SER A 25 36.27 89.03 -17.15
C SER A 25 34.94 89.34 -17.89
N ALA A 26 34.51 90.62 -18.04
CA ALA A 26 33.98 91.62 -17.06
C ALA A 26 33.89 93.06 -17.66
N GLN A 27 32.84 93.82 -17.31
CA GLN A 27 32.73 95.32 -17.29
C GLN A 27 32.82 96.15 -18.62
N PRO A 28 32.49 97.47 -18.64
CA PRO A 28 31.65 98.27 -17.70
C PRO A 28 30.59 99.22 -18.35
N SER A 29 29.84 99.87 -17.44
CA SER A 29 28.86 100.98 -17.52
C SER A 29 29.20 102.27 -18.28
N ASP A 30 28.18 103.13 -18.47
CA ASP A 30 28.35 104.58 -18.57
C ASP A 30 27.28 105.40 -17.78
N VAL A 31 27.77 106.30 -16.91
CA VAL A 31 27.22 107.62 -16.45
C VAL A 31 25.79 107.73 -15.80
N PRO A 32 25.60 108.56 -14.74
CA PRO A 32 24.73 108.17 -13.63
C PRO A 32 23.35 108.84 -13.56
N VAL A 33 22.32 108.03 -13.29
CA VAL A 33 21.22 108.37 -12.36
C VAL A 33 21.79 108.25 -10.92
N ILE A 34 21.17 108.85 -9.90
CA ILE A 34 21.51 108.48 -8.52
C ILE A 34 21.07 107.02 -8.32
N ILE A 35 22.05 106.11 -8.21
CA ILE A 35 21.82 104.66 -8.16
C ILE A 35 21.77 104.23 -6.69
N PRO A 36 20.60 103.89 -6.12
CA PRO A 36 20.55 103.26 -4.81
C PRO A 36 21.27 101.90 -4.85
N GLN A 37 22.05 101.61 -3.81
CA GLN A 37 22.86 100.39 -3.72
C GLN A 37 22.34 99.44 -2.64
N ILE A 38 22.71 98.16 -2.77
CA ILE A 38 22.48 97.14 -1.75
C ILE A 38 23.33 97.50 -0.52
N ALA A 39 22.67 97.87 0.58
CA ALA A 39 23.33 98.34 1.79
C ALA A 39 23.66 97.20 2.77
N ALA A 40 22.85 96.15 2.79
CA ALA A 40 22.91 95.10 3.82
C ALA A 40 22.38 93.75 3.33
N ILE A 41 22.99 92.68 3.82
CA ILE A 41 22.43 91.33 3.80
C ILE A 41 22.29 90.86 5.26
N ILE A 42 21.11 90.37 5.62
CA ILE A 42 20.81 89.72 6.90
C ILE A 42 20.44 88.27 6.60
N ILE A 43 20.94 87.32 7.41
CA ILE A 43 20.74 85.88 7.21
C ILE A 43 20.08 85.35 8.48
N ASN A 44 18.92 84.68 8.33
CA ASN A 44 18.15 84.10 9.44
C ASN A 44 17.82 85.06 10.60
N GLY A 45 17.72 86.37 10.36
CA GLY A 45 17.48 87.37 11.40
C GLY A 45 16.40 88.37 11.00
N ASP A 46 15.50 88.67 11.94
CA ASP A 46 14.50 89.74 11.80
C ASP A 46 15.16 91.12 11.61
N SER A 47 14.43 92.01 10.95
CA SER A 47 14.97 93.13 10.18
C SER A 47 15.70 94.24 10.95
N ASP A 48 15.57 94.28 12.28
CA ASP A 48 15.78 95.51 13.07
C ASP A 48 16.88 95.41 14.15
N LEU A 49 17.38 94.20 14.47
CA LEU A 49 18.24 93.98 15.65
C LEU A 49 19.52 93.14 15.44
N GLN A 50 19.83 92.70 14.22
CA GLN A 50 21.11 92.06 13.93
C GLN A 50 22.03 92.97 13.10
N PRO A 51 23.35 92.95 13.33
CA PRO A 51 24.30 93.69 12.50
C PRO A 51 24.26 93.12 11.09
N ALA A 52 23.90 93.97 10.12
CA ALA A 52 23.98 93.64 8.71
C ALA A 52 25.38 93.12 8.35
N ILE A 53 25.44 91.99 7.64
CA ILE A 53 26.70 91.54 7.06
C ILE A 53 27.03 92.55 5.96
N SER A 54 28.16 93.25 6.13
CA SER A 54 28.71 94.14 5.12
C SER A 54 28.83 93.38 3.80
N VAL A 55 28.19 93.89 2.75
CA VAL A 55 28.10 93.23 1.45
C VAL A 55 29.51 92.77 1.02
N PRO A 56 29.74 91.46 0.81
CA PRO A 56 31.09 90.92 0.71
C PRO A 56 31.86 91.57 -0.43
N ASP A 57 33.16 91.76 -0.21
CA ASP A 57 34.06 92.29 -1.22
C ASP A 57 34.13 91.38 -2.46
N LYS A 58 34.54 91.96 -3.58
CA LYS A 58 34.73 91.22 -4.83
C LYS A 58 35.90 90.24 -4.65
N ASP A 59 35.61 88.95 -4.85
CA ASP A 59 36.59 87.88 -4.76
C ASP A 59 37.65 87.95 -5.89
N GLY A 60 38.58 87.00 -5.91
CA GLY A 60 39.62 86.92 -6.94
C GLY A 60 39.13 86.74 -8.39
N SER A 61 37.82 86.61 -8.63
CA SER A 61 37.16 86.62 -9.94
C SER A 61 36.38 87.91 -10.24
N GLY A 62 36.37 88.88 -9.32
CA GLY A 62 35.62 90.12 -9.42
C GLY A 62 34.17 90.03 -8.95
N GLN A 63 33.77 88.94 -8.28
CA GLN A 63 32.37 88.65 -7.93
C GLN A 63 32.13 88.67 -6.42
N LYS A 64 30.97 89.15 -6.00
CA LYS A 64 30.56 89.16 -4.59
C LYS A 64 29.90 87.84 -4.24
N LYS A 65 30.58 86.98 -3.47
CA LYS A 65 30.20 85.57 -3.30
C LYS A 65 30.08 85.15 -1.84
N LEU A 66 29.04 84.39 -1.53
CA LEU A 66 28.71 83.91 -0.18
C LEU A 66 28.31 82.43 -0.21
N VAL A 67 28.81 81.64 0.73
CA VAL A 67 28.54 80.19 0.85
C VAL A 67 27.94 79.89 2.21
N LEU A 68 26.78 79.25 2.20
CA LEU A 68 25.88 79.06 3.33
C LEU A 68 25.54 77.57 3.53
N ARG A 69 25.20 77.23 4.77
CA ARG A 69 24.71 75.90 5.16
C ARG A 69 23.21 75.80 4.84
N PHE A 70 22.66 74.59 4.71
CA PHE A 70 21.21 74.42 4.46
C PHE A 70 20.31 75.13 5.48
N ARG A 71 20.78 75.31 6.72
CA ARG A 71 20.03 76.02 7.78
C ARG A 71 20.05 77.54 7.62
N GLU A 72 20.94 78.10 6.80
CA GLU A 72 21.16 79.53 6.58
C GLU A 72 20.46 79.95 5.27
N ASN A 73 19.15 79.73 5.20
CA ASN A 73 18.37 79.80 3.97
C ASN A 73 17.21 80.81 3.97
N ASN A 74 17.06 81.62 5.02
CA ASN A 74 16.32 82.86 4.98
C ASN A 74 17.30 84.01 4.77
N ILE A 75 17.15 84.78 3.69
CA ILE A 75 18.07 85.86 3.31
C ILE A 75 17.26 87.12 3.04
N LEU A 76 17.49 88.16 3.84
CA LEU A 76 16.87 89.48 3.71
C LEU A 76 17.91 90.47 3.19
N ILE A 77 17.66 91.02 2.00
CA ILE A 77 18.54 91.96 1.32
C ILE A 77 17.90 93.34 1.36
N ARG A 78 18.59 94.32 1.93
CA ARG A 78 18.11 95.71 2.08
C ARG A 78 18.92 96.66 1.20
N VAL A 79 18.21 97.43 0.39
CA VAL A 79 18.71 98.52 -0.45
C VAL A 79 18.51 99.84 0.28
N THR A 80 19.33 100.86 0.00
CA THR A 80 19.12 102.22 0.52
C THR A 80 17.79 102.80 -0.02
N PRO A 81 16.85 103.24 0.83
CA PRO A 81 15.57 103.79 0.40
C PRO A 81 15.71 105.23 -0.10
N GLU A 82 15.10 105.56 -1.24
CA GLU A 82 14.93 106.94 -1.71
C GLU A 82 13.46 107.30 -1.97
N SER A 83 13.12 108.56 -1.74
CA SER A 83 11.73 109.04 -1.61
C SER A 83 10.92 108.92 -2.90
N GLY A 84 10.14 107.85 -3.00
CA GLY A 84 9.21 107.59 -4.11
C GLY A 84 9.73 106.63 -5.18
N TYR A 85 10.99 106.18 -5.07
CA TYR A 85 11.59 105.16 -5.95
C TYR A 85 10.83 103.83 -5.83
N GLU A 86 10.75 103.10 -6.94
CA GLU A 86 10.25 101.72 -6.99
C GLU A 86 11.40 100.77 -7.31
N TYR A 87 11.42 99.59 -6.70
CA TYR A 87 12.46 98.59 -6.84
C TYR A 87 11.88 97.31 -7.45
N GLN A 88 12.67 96.63 -8.27
CA GLN A 88 12.34 95.34 -8.86
C GLN A 88 13.48 94.36 -8.55
N TYR A 89 13.12 93.19 -8.02
CA TYR A 89 14.07 92.21 -7.50
C TYR A 89 13.97 90.87 -8.23
N PHE A 90 15.09 90.18 -8.38
CA PHE A 90 15.14 88.86 -9.03
C PHE A 90 16.29 88.01 -8.50
N LEU A 91 15.96 86.86 -7.91
CA LEU A 91 16.93 85.85 -7.52
C LEU A 91 16.99 84.75 -8.59
N LEU A 92 17.92 84.89 -9.54
CA LEU A 92 18.19 83.91 -10.58
C LEU A 92 18.51 82.55 -9.94
N GLY A 93 17.75 81.52 -10.32
CA GLY A 93 17.79 80.17 -9.73
C GLY A 93 16.63 79.86 -8.79
N PHE A 94 15.90 80.88 -8.31
CA PHE A 94 14.69 80.72 -7.47
C PHE A 94 13.47 81.36 -8.14
N ASP A 95 13.59 82.64 -8.52
CA ASP A 95 12.52 83.38 -9.19
C ASP A 95 12.38 82.97 -10.65
N LYS A 96 11.13 82.95 -11.15
CA LYS A 96 10.81 82.66 -12.56
C LYS A 96 10.66 83.91 -13.43
N ARG A 97 10.42 85.06 -12.81
CA ARG A 97 10.35 86.42 -13.39
C ARG A 97 10.75 87.43 -12.30
N PRO A 98 11.31 88.59 -12.65
CA PRO A 98 11.49 89.69 -11.69
C PRO A 98 10.16 90.09 -11.02
N SER A 99 10.24 90.65 -9.81
CA SER A 99 9.08 91.11 -9.05
C SER A 99 8.32 92.24 -9.75
N SER A 100 7.14 92.58 -9.23
CA SER A 100 6.56 93.91 -9.44
C SER A 100 7.55 95.01 -9.04
N TRP A 101 7.40 96.18 -9.68
CA TRP A 101 7.99 97.42 -9.21
C TRP A 101 7.26 97.85 -7.93
N GLU A 102 7.99 97.96 -6.82
CA GLU A 102 7.43 98.16 -5.47
C GLU A 102 8.26 99.20 -4.70
N LYS A 103 7.63 100.11 -3.94
CA LYS A 103 8.34 101.12 -3.12
C LYS A 103 9.02 100.56 -1.86
N VAL A 104 9.09 99.23 -1.76
CA VAL A 104 9.69 98.51 -0.64
C VAL A 104 11.16 98.27 -0.96
N ASN A 105 12.06 98.91 -0.22
CA ASN A 105 13.51 98.86 -0.42
C ASN A 105 14.19 97.60 0.17
N LEU A 106 13.42 96.55 0.49
CA LEU A 106 13.94 95.28 0.98
C LEU A 106 13.30 94.11 0.22
N LYS A 107 14.08 93.06 0.00
CA LYS A 107 13.55 91.77 -0.47
C LYS A 107 14.00 90.66 0.46
N GLU A 108 13.04 89.92 0.99
CA GLU A 108 13.27 88.71 1.76
C GLU A 108 13.02 87.49 0.87
N TYR A 109 13.95 86.54 0.89
CA TYR A 109 13.79 85.20 0.35
C TYR A 109 13.83 84.21 1.50
N THR A 110 12.68 83.64 1.84
CA THR A 110 12.57 82.60 2.87
C THR A 110 12.71 81.21 2.28
N ASN A 111 13.30 80.31 3.07
CA ASN A 111 13.40 78.88 2.83
C ASN A 111 14.00 78.49 1.46
N LEU A 112 15.10 79.16 1.06
CA LEU A 112 15.80 78.84 -0.18
C LEU A 112 16.30 77.38 -0.19
N PRO A 113 16.10 76.60 -1.27
CA PRO A 113 16.59 75.22 -1.35
C PRO A 113 18.12 75.16 -1.51
N ALA A 114 18.70 73.96 -1.41
CA ALA A 114 20.11 73.75 -1.70
C ALA A 114 20.38 73.98 -3.20
N GLY A 115 21.36 74.82 -3.53
CA GLY A 115 21.60 75.25 -4.91
C GLY A 115 22.58 76.41 -5.05
N HIS A 116 22.64 76.97 -6.26
CA HIS A 116 23.42 78.15 -6.62
C HIS A 116 22.46 79.22 -7.14
N TYR A 117 22.58 80.44 -6.62
CA TYR A 117 21.70 81.56 -6.97
C TYR A 117 22.49 82.83 -7.25
N THR A 118 21.91 83.73 -8.04
CA THR A 118 22.47 85.08 -8.28
C THR A 118 21.37 86.12 -8.07
N PHE A 119 21.52 86.98 -7.07
CA PHE A 119 20.59 88.07 -6.80
C PHE A 119 20.92 89.27 -7.68
N GLN A 120 19.89 89.77 -8.36
CA GLN A 120 19.91 90.97 -9.19
C GLN A 120 18.78 91.92 -8.76
N ALA A 121 19.04 93.21 -8.85
CA ALA A 121 18.08 94.25 -8.47
C ALA A 121 18.13 95.43 -9.44
N TRP A 122 16.95 95.98 -9.73
CA TRP A 122 16.75 97.20 -10.48
C TRP A 122 15.97 98.21 -9.63
N PHE A 123 16.11 99.49 -9.96
CA PHE A 123 15.38 100.60 -9.35
C PHE A 123 14.78 101.48 -10.44
N MET A 124 13.72 102.22 -10.13
CA MET A 124 13.07 103.18 -11.02
C MET A 124 12.77 104.48 -10.26
N ASP A 125 13.35 105.57 -10.75
CA ASP A 125 13.10 106.95 -10.29
C ASP A 125 11.67 107.40 -10.67
N PRO A 126 11.01 108.31 -9.91
CA PRO A 126 9.65 108.79 -10.21
C PRO A 126 9.44 109.43 -11.59
N GLN A 127 10.50 109.69 -12.36
CA GLN A 127 10.44 110.10 -13.77
C GLN A 127 10.47 108.90 -14.76
N ASN A 128 10.19 107.68 -14.27
CA ASN A 128 10.21 106.40 -15.00
C ASN A 128 11.56 106.07 -15.67
N LYS A 129 12.68 106.48 -15.07
CA LYS A 129 14.03 106.03 -15.46
C LYS A 129 14.46 104.85 -14.59
N SER A 130 14.69 103.70 -15.20
CA SER A 130 15.18 102.49 -14.53
C SER A 130 16.70 102.29 -14.66
N GLY A 131 17.34 101.75 -13.62
CA GLY A 131 18.73 101.29 -13.64
C GLY A 131 18.95 100.01 -12.85
N GLU A 132 20.18 99.49 -12.84
CA GLU A 132 20.55 98.15 -12.37
C GLU A 132 21.66 98.18 -11.30
N MET A 133 21.72 97.15 -10.44
CA MET A 133 22.66 97.01 -9.33
C MET A 133 23.67 95.87 -9.52
N ASP A 134 24.77 95.91 -8.76
CA ASP A 134 25.87 94.93 -8.81
C ASP A 134 25.41 93.54 -8.29
N PRO A 135 25.61 92.42 -9.04
CA PRO A 135 25.12 91.09 -8.67
C PRO A 135 25.74 90.49 -7.40
N ILE A 136 25.00 89.61 -6.71
CA ILE A 136 25.50 88.85 -5.55
C ILE A 136 25.24 87.34 -5.71
N TYR A 137 26.28 86.54 -5.58
CA TYR A 137 26.26 85.08 -5.78
C TYR A 137 26.15 84.32 -4.46
N LEU A 138 25.16 83.43 -4.37
CA LEU A 138 24.80 82.70 -3.15
C LEU A 138 24.87 81.19 -3.41
N ILE A 139 25.47 80.42 -2.50
CA ILE A 139 25.55 78.95 -2.59
C ILE A 139 25.05 78.33 -1.29
N ILE A 140 24.03 77.45 -1.36
CA ILE A 140 23.46 76.75 -0.20
C ILE A 140 23.74 75.26 -0.33
N ASN A 141 24.54 74.70 0.59
CA ASN A 141 24.87 73.27 0.57
C ASN A 141 23.73 72.38 1.12
N PRO A 142 23.49 71.17 0.56
CA PRO A 142 22.44 70.25 1.01
C PRO A 142 22.75 69.58 2.35
N MET A 143 21.72 68.99 2.98
CA MET A 143 21.84 68.29 4.26
C MET A 143 22.57 66.95 4.16
N TRP A 144 23.29 66.58 5.22
CA TRP A 144 24.19 65.42 5.28
C TRP A 144 23.54 64.06 4.95
N TYR A 145 22.26 63.87 5.28
CA TYR A 145 21.52 62.63 5.01
C TYR A 145 21.04 62.50 3.54
N PHE A 146 21.15 63.58 2.74
CA PHE A 146 21.05 63.52 1.28
C PHE A 146 22.40 63.35 0.58
N SER A 147 23.50 63.13 1.33
CA SER A 147 24.79 62.80 0.74
C SER A 147 24.80 61.42 0.08
N LYS A 148 25.66 61.24 -0.93
CA LYS A 148 25.82 59.95 -1.62
C LYS A 148 26.18 58.80 -0.66
N LEU A 149 26.96 59.10 0.38
CA LEU A 149 27.35 58.13 1.42
C LEU A 149 26.16 57.68 2.28
N ALA A 150 25.28 58.60 2.68
CA ALA A 150 24.05 58.27 3.41
C ALA A 150 23.12 57.38 2.56
N LEU A 151 22.95 57.72 1.27
CA LEU A 151 22.16 56.92 0.32
C LEU A 151 22.72 55.50 0.14
N THR A 152 24.05 55.33 0.04
CA THR A 152 24.65 53.99 -0.01
C THR A 152 24.46 53.18 1.27
N LEU A 153 24.52 53.83 2.45
CA LEU A 153 24.25 53.17 3.73
C LEU A 153 22.78 52.74 3.86
N TYR A 154 21.83 53.57 3.42
CA TYR A 154 20.42 53.20 3.37
C TYR A 154 20.16 52.03 2.41
N ALA A 155 20.82 51.98 1.25
CA ALA A 155 20.71 50.86 0.32
C ALA A 155 21.24 49.54 0.92
N ILE A 156 22.38 49.57 1.62
CA ILE A 156 22.94 48.41 2.32
C ILE A 156 22.01 47.93 3.44
N LEU A 157 21.48 48.85 4.24
CA LEU A 157 20.56 48.54 5.34
C LEU A 157 19.22 47.98 4.84
N PHE A 158 18.73 48.48 3.71
CA PHE A 158 17.55 47.92 3.04
C PHE A 158 17.81 46.50 2.55
N LEU A 159 18.95 46.25 1.89
CA LEU A 159 19.30 44.91 1.40
C LEU A 159 19.51 43.90 2.54
N SER A 160 20.11 44.29 3.66
CA SER A 160 20.28 43.39 4.82
C SER A 160 18.95 43.11 5.53
N ALA A 161 18.05 44.10 5.62
CA ALA A 161 16.69 43.89 6.13
C ALA A 161 15.87 42.96 5.23
N VAL A 162 15.99 43.10 3.90
CA VAL A 162 15.35 42.21 2.92
C VAL A 162 15.90 40.78 3.02
N TRP A 163 17.22 40.59 3.12
CA TRP A 163 17.80 39.25 3.30
C TRP A 163 17.35 38.60 4.62
N ALA A 164 17.40 39.34 5.75
CA ALA A 164 16.92 38.83 7.03
C ALA A 164 15.41 38.48 7.02
N PHE A 165 14.61 39.16 6.21
CA PHE A 165 13.20 38.82 6.00
C PHE A 165 13.03 37.53 5.19
N TYR A 166 13.84 37.30 4.15
CA TYR A 166 13.85 36.02 3.41
C TYR A 166 14.27 34.84 4.30
N GLU A 167 15.37 34.95 5.05
CA GLU A 167 15.83 33.92 6.01
C GLU A 167 14.73 33.61 7.06
N HIS A 168 14.06 34.65 7.58
CA HIS A 168 12.96 34.45 8.52
C HIS A 168 11.75 33.74 7.87
N LEU A 169 11.42 34.05 6.62
CA LEU A 169 10.37 33.34 5.88
C LEU A 169 10.74 31.87 5.65
N GLU A 170 11.94 31.57 5.17
CA GLU A 170 12.38 30.19 4.92
C GLU A 170 12.37 29.35 6.22
N PHE A 171 12.91 29.88 7.32
CA PHE A 171 12.83 29.21 8.63
C PHE A 171 11.38 28.96 9.07
N ARG A 172 10.46 29.90 8.79
CA ARG A 172 9.02 29.75 9.11
C ARG A 172 8.33 28.73 8.18
N TYR A 173 8.79 28.56 6.94
CA TYR A 173 8.29 27.51 6.04
C TYR A 173 8.85 26.13 6.43
N ALA A 174 10.15 25.99 6.66
CA ALA A 174 10.78 24.74 7.09
C ALA A 174 10.17 24.22 8.41
N ARG A 175 9.96 25.10 9.40
CA ARG A 175 9.27 24.73 10.66
C ARG A 175 7.81 24.32 10.44
N LYS A 176 7.10 24.92 9.47
CA LYS A 176 5.74 24.49 9.11
C LYS A 176 5.73 23.11 8.43
N GLN A 177 6.68 22.85 7.53
CA GLN A 177 6.84 21.54 6.88
C GLN A 177 7.09 20.45 7.91
N TYR A 178 8.08 20.63 8.79
CA TYR A 178 8.40 19.68 9.86
C TYR A 178 7.21 19.41 10.80
N LEU A 179 6.47 20.44 11.22
CA LEU A 179 5.28 20.27 12.05
C LEU A 179 4.14 19.57 11.30
N LEU A 180 3.97 19.85 10.01
CA LEU A 180 2.96 19.19 9.18
C LEU A 180 3.32 17.71 8.94
N GLU A 181 4.58 17.40 8.71
CA GLU A 181 5.13 16.04 8.58
C GLU A 181 4.91 15.25 9.87
N GLN A 182 5.22 15.82 11.05
CA GLN A 182 4.90 15.19 12.33
C GLN A 182 3.39 14.94 12.53
N ILE A 183 2.54 15.89 12.13
CA ILE A 183 1.08 15.74 12.22
C ILE A 183 0.55 14.67 11.25
N ILE A 184 1.12 14.57 10.04
CA ILE A 184 0.78 13.53 9.07
C ILE A 184 1.21 12.18 9.60
N ASN A 185 2.49 12.02 9.99
CA ASN A 185 3.04 10.76 10.47
C ASN A 185 2.27 10.22 11.69
N LYS A 186 1.96 11.09 12.66
CA LYS A 186 1.13 10.71 13.79
C LYS A 186 -0.29 10.32 13.36
N ARG A 187 -0.93 11.07 12.46
CA ARG A 187 -2.28 10.70 11.98
C ARG A 187 -2.28 9.39 11.22
N THR A 188 -1.23 9.06 10.47
CA THR A 188 -1.11 7.75 9.81
C THR A 188 -0.88 6.62 10.82
N GLU A 189 -0.15 6.86 11.90
CA GLU A 189 0.02 5.92 13.02
C GLU A 189 -1.31 5.69 13.75
N ASP A 190 -2.00 6.76 14.17
CA ASP A 190 -3.32 6.71 14.80
C ASP A 190 -4.34 5.96 13.90
N LEU A 191 -4.35 6.22 12.58
CA LEU A 191 -5.22 5.55 11.59
C LEU A 191 -4.88 4.07 11.37
N VAL A 192 -3.60 3.68 11.38
CA VAL A 192 -3.21 2.26 11.29
C VAL A 192 -3.70 1.51 12.52
N ILE A 193 -3.50 2.08 13.72
CA ILE A 193 -3.96 1.49 14.99
C ILE A 193 -5.50 1.38 15.03
N GLU A 194 -6.23 2.36 14.51
CA GLU A 194 -7.70 2.29 14.40
C GLU A 194 -8.17 1.25 13.38
N LYS A 195 -7.47 1.12 12.23
CA LYS A 195 -7.72 0.10 11.22
C LYS A 195 -7.50 -1.31 11.77
N GLU A 196 -6.34 -1.58 12.37
CA GLU A 196 -5.99 -2.89 12.94
C GLU A 196 -7.02 -3.36 13.99
N LYS A 197 -7.47 -2.46 14.86
CA LYS A 197 -8.55 -2.74 15.83
C LYS A 197 -9.88 -3.06 15.14
N THR A 198 -10.19 -2.37 14.05
CA THR A 198 -11.43 -2.59 13.29
C THR A 198 -11.40 -3.93 12.56
N GLU A 199 -10.26 -4.28 11.95
CA GLU A 199 -10.05 -5.57 11.27
C GLU A 199 -10.07 -6.74 12.24
N ALA A 200 -9.42 -6.62 13.41
CA ALA A 200 -9.45 -7.64 14.47
C ALA A 200 -10.87 -7.85 15.03
N LEU A 201 -11.63 -6.78 15.27
CA LEU A 201 -13.02 -6.89 15.73
C LEU A 201 -13.93 -7.50 14.66
N LEU A 202 -13.69 -7.25 13.38
CA LEU A 202 -14.47 -7.83 12.27
C LEU A 202 -14.18 -9.33 12.10
N ALA A 203 -12.91 -9.73 12.20
CA ALA A 203 -12.48 -11.13 12.12
C ALA A 203 -13.03 -12.00 13.27
N ASN A 204 -13.28 -11.41 14.45
CA ASN A 204 -13.92 -12.09 15.58
C ASN A 204 -15.44 -12.30 15.41
N VAL A 205 -16.06 -11.73 14.38
CA VAL A 205 -17.52 -11.78 14.14
C VAL A 205 -17.86 -12.51 12.83
N LEU A 206 -16.95 -12.51 11.85
CA LEU A 206 -17.14 -13.08 10.51
C LEU A 206 -15.88 -13.81 10.07
N PRO A 207 -15.99 -14.97 9.38
CA PRO A 207 -14.83 -15.69 8.85
C PRO A 207 -14.00 -14.79 7.93
N LYS A 208 -12.67 -14.82 8.07
CA LYS A 208 -11.73 -13.86 7.47
C LYS A 208 -12.03 -13.50 5.99
N ASN A 209 -12.11 -14.52 5.13
CA ASN A 209 -12.39 -14.36 3.69
C ASN A 209 -13.73 -13.65 3.40
N THR A 210 -14.68 -13.71 4.33
CA THR A 210 -16.01 -13.07 4.28
C THR A 210 -15.98 -11.63 4.82
N ALA A 211 -15.17 -11.38 5.85
CA ALA A 211 -14.88 -10.02 6.34
C ALA A 211 -14.22 -9.18 5.23
N ASP A 212 -13.19 -9.72 4.57
CA ASP A 212 -12.48 -9.08 3.47
C ASP A 212 -13.42 -8.76 2.28
N GLU A 213 -14.34 -9.67 1.93
CA GLU A 213 -15.33 -9.40 0.88
C GLU A 213 -16.30 -8.27 1.27
N ILE A 214 -16.71 -8.17 2.54
CA ILE A 214 -17.55 -7.06 3.02
C ILE A 214 -16.77 -5.74 3.01
N MET A 215 -15.49 -5.72 3.38
CA MET A 215 -14.66 -4.51 3.28
C MET A 215 -14.49 -4.05 1.82
N ALA A 216 -14.30 -4.97 0.89
CA ALA A 216 -14.08 -4.66 -0.52
C ALA A 216 -15.36 -4.34 -1.32
N LYS A 217 -16.49 -5.01 -1.04
CA LYS A 217 -17.73 -4.96 -1.85
C LYS A 217 -18.95 -4.41 -1.09
N GLY A 218 -18.84 -4.17 0.21
CA GLY A 218 -19.94 -3.75 1.09
C GLY A 218 -20.98 -4.84 1.40
N LYS A 219 -20.85 -6.05 0.84
CA LYS A 219 -21.74 -7.21 1.03
C LYS A 219 -20.98 -8.51 0.82
N ALA A 220 -21.24 -9.51 1.66
CA ALA A 220 -20.80 -10.88 1.43
C ALA A 220 -21.69 -11.59 0.41
N THR A 221 -21.07 -12.44 -0.41
CA THR A 221 -21.74 -13.35 -1.35
C THR A 221 -22.27 -14.58 -0.61
N LYS A 222 -23.45 -15.06 -1.00
CA LYS A 222 -23.97 -16.34 -0.47
C LYS A 222 -23.33 -17.50 -1.23
N ALA A 223 -22.65 -18.38 -0.51
CA ALA A 223 -21.91 -19.50 -1.10
C ALA A 223 -22.64 -20.83 -0.83
N LYS A 224 -22.76 -21.68 -1.86
CA LYS A 224 -23.27 -23.05 -1.72
C LYS A 224 -22.11 -24.02 -1.56
N TYR A 225 -22.15 -24.82 -0.51
CA TYR A 225 -21.20 -25.88 -0.24
C TYR A 225 -21.92 -27.22 -0.36
N ASN A 226 -21.38 -28.14 -1.16
CA ASN A 226 -22.02 -29.43 -1.42
C ASN A 226 -21.66 -30.50 -0.37
N PHE A 227 -20.58 -30.29 0.39
CA PHE A 227 -20.00 -31.29 1.27
C PHE A 227 -19.50 -30.64 2.57
N VAL A 228 -20.38 -30.57 3.57
CA VAL A 228 -20.15 -29.91 4.86
C VAL A 228 -20.66 -30.83 5.96
N THR A 229 -19.86 -31.04 7.00
CA THR A 229 -20.25 -31.81 8.18
C THR A 229 -20.61 -30.84 9.30
N VAL A 230 -21.89 -30.83 9.69
CA VAL A 230 -22.44 -29.97 10.74
C VAL A 230 -22.51 -30.77 12.04
N LEU A 231 -22.01 -30.20 13.13
CA LEU A 231 -22.09 -30.73 14.48
C LEU A 231 -23.00 -29.83 15.33
N PHE A 232 -23.91 -30.47 16.06
CA PHE A 232 -24.61 -29.87 17.20
C PHE A 232 -24.17 -30.58 18.48
N SER A 233 -23.96 -29.83 19.55
CA SER A 233 -23.83 -30.32 20.92
C SER A 233 -24.85 -29.60 21.80
N ASP A 234 -25.40 -30.28 22.81
CA ASP A 234 -26.50 -29.79 23.66
C ASP A 234 -26.37 -30.36 25.09
N ILE A 235 -26.73 -29.60 26.13
CA ILE A 235 -26.51 -30.00 27.53
C ILE A 235 -27.74 -30.75 28.07
N GLN A 236 -27.56 -32.01 28.46
CA GLN A 236 -28.67 -32.85 28.94
C GLN A 236 -29.29 -32.24 30.20
N GLY A 237 -30.58 -31.91 30.10
CA GLY A 237 -31.36 -31.40 31.23
C GLY A 237 -31.11 -29.93 31.57
N PHE A 238 -30.49 -29.16 30.67
CA PHE A 238 -30.13 -27.75 30.91
C PHE A 238 -31.26 -26.89 31.48
N THR A 239 -32.52 -27.10 31.06
CA THR A 239 -33.69 -26.37 31.60
C THR A 239 -33.80 -26.51 33.13
N GLN A 240 -33.64 -27.72 33.68
CA GLN A 240 -33.70 -27.93 35.13
C GLN A 240 -32.46 -27.35 35.82
N ILE A 241 -31.28 -27.44 35.19
CA ILE A 241 -30.04 -26.86 35.71
C ILE A 241 -30.20 -25.32 35.81
N ALA A 242 -30.79 -24.68 34.81
CA ALA A 242 -31.03 -23.24 34.75
C ALA A 242 -32.11 -22.75 35.73
N GLU A 243 -33.04 -23.60 36.14
CA GLU A 243 -34.02 -23.30 37.20
C GLU A 243 -33.43 -23.45 38.62
N GLU A 244 -32.44 -24.33 38.80
CA GLU A 244 -31.84 -24.65 40.11
C GLU A 244 -30.54 -23.88 40.44
N MET A 245 -29.89 -23.24 39.45
CA MET A 245 -28.56 -22.64 39.56
C MET A 245 -28.61 -21.10 39.50
N ASN A 246 -27.68 -20.40 40.16
CA ASN A 246 -27.55 -18.94 40.03
C ASN A 246 -27.19 -18.59 38.56
N PRO A 247 -27.97 -17.74 37.85
CA PRO A 247 -27.70 -17.35 36.48
C PRO A 247 -26.28 -16.82 36.20
N GLU A 248 -25.67 -16.11 37.15
CA GLU A 248 -24.28 -15.62 36.99
C GLU A 248 -23.28 -16.78 36.91
N VAL A 249 -23.38 -17.73 37.85
CA VAL A 249 -22.52 -18.92 37.90
C VAL A 249 -22.81 -19.87 36.73
N LEU A 250 -24.07 -19.94 36.28
CA LEU A 250 -24.48 -20.72 35.09
C LEU A 250 -23.79 -20.20 33.83
N ILE A 251 -23.72 -18.88 33.65
CA ILE A 251 -23.02 -18.23 32.54
C ILE A 251 -21.50 -18.45 32.65
N ASP A 252 -20.91 -18.28 33.83
CA ASP A 252 -19.48 -18.52 34.05
C ASP A 252 -19.06 -19.97 33.71
N GLU A 253 -19.88 -20.98 34.04
CA GLU A 253 -19.59 -22.38 33.69
C GLU A 253 -19.85 -22.69 32.19
N LEU A 254 -20.87 -22.06 31.57
CA LEU A 254 -21.10 -22.15 30.12
C LEU A 254 -19.94 -21.56 29.32
N ASP A 255 -19.44 -20.39 29.71
CA ASP A 255 -18.32 -19.73 29.00
C ASP A 255 -17.02 -20.54 29.12
N LYS A 256 -16.75 -21.20 30.26
CA LYS A 256 -15.61 -22.14 30.40
C LYS A 256 -15.74 -23.33 29.44
N PHE A 257 -16.93 -23.92 29.35
CA PHE A 257 -17.24 -25.04 28.46
C PHE A 257 -17.10 -24.63 26.98
N PHE A 258 -17.72 -23.52 26.58
CA PHE A 258 -17.64 -23.01 25.21
C PHE A 258 -16.22 -22.55 24.84
N PHE A 259 -15.45 -21.97 25.76
CA PHE A 259 -14.05 -21.61 25.51
C PHE A 259 -13.18 -22.85 25.21
N HIS A 260 -13.41 -23.97 25.91
CA HIS A 260 -12.72 -25.21 25.55
C HIS A 260 -13.16 -25.74 24.18
N PHE A 261 -14.46 -25.69 23.88
CA PHE A 261 -14.99 -26.13 22.59
C PHE A 261 -14.45 -25.30 21.42
N ASP A 262 -14.32 -23.98 21.59
CA ASP A 262 -13.69 -23.07 20.64
C ASP A 262 -12.24 -23.47 20.35
N SER A 263 -11.47 -23.79 21.41
CA SER A 263 -10.08 -24.25 21.27
C SER A 263 -9.96 -25.60 20.53
N VAL A 264 -10.98 -26.46 20.60
CA VAL A 264 -11.02 -27.74 19.87
C VAL A 264 -11.44 -27.54 18.40
N VAL A 265 -12.42 -26.68 18.10
CA VAL A 265 -12.80 -26.44 16.69
C VAL A 265 -11.70 -25.70 15.92
N GLU A 266 -11.01 -24.74 16.54
CA GLU A 266 -9.86 -24.04 15.95
C GLU A 266 -8.74 -25.03 15.58
N LYS A 267 -8.37 -25.90 16.53
CA LYS A 267 -7.36 -26.98 16.36
C LYS A 267 -7.64 -27.89 15.15
N TYR A 268 -8.90 -28.13 14.83
CA TYR A 268 -9.33 -28.97 13.69
C TYR A 268 -9.77 -28.17 12.45
N ARG A 269 -9.64 -26.83 12.46
CA ARG A 269 -10.05 -25.92 11.37
C ARG A 269 -11.54 -26.04 11.02
N ILE A 270 -12.37 -26.12 12.06
CA ILE A 270 -13.83 -26.21 11.98
C ILE A 270 -14.40 -24.84 12.33
N GLU A 271 -15.34 -24.33 11.52
CA GLU A 271 -15.93 -23.01 11.71
C GLU A 271 -17.01 -23.04 12.81
N LYS A 272 -16.94 -22.11 13.76
CA LYS A 272 -17.98 -21.90 14.78
C LYS A 272 -19.12 -21.09 14.17
N ILE A 273 -20.33 -21.62 14.15
CA ILE A 273 -21.48 -20.90 13.58
C ILE A 273 -22.12 -20.01 14.63
N LYS A 274 -22.49 -20.58 15.78
CA LYS A 274 -23.21 -19.90 16.87
C LYS A 274 -23.39 -20.81 18.09
N THR A 275 -23.65 -20.19 19.23
CA THR A 275 -24.35 -20.84 20.35
C THR A 275 -25.85 -20.49 20.30
N ILE A 276 -26.69 -21.38 20.80
CA ILE A 276 -28.16 -21.25 20.81
C ILE A 276 -28.66 -21.64 22.20
N GLY A 277 -28.50 -20.75 23.17
CA GLY A 277 -28.60 -21.11 24.58
C GLY A 277 -27.40 -21.96 24.99
N ASP A 278 -27.65 -23.13 25.56
CA ASP A 278 -26.65 -24.14 25.89
C ASP A 278 -26.15 -24.95 24.68
N ALA A 279 -26.89 -24.95 23.57
CA ALA A 279 -26.49 -25.68 22.37
C ALA A 279 -25.34 -25.00 21.62
N TYR A 280 -24.32 -25.76 21.24
CA TYR A 280 -23.17 -25.35 20.44
C TYR A 280 -23.28 -25.86 19.00
N MET A 281 -23.04 -25.00 18.01
CA MET A 281 -23.14 -25.33 16.59
C MET A 281 -21.87 -24.93 15.81
N CYS A 282 -21.21 -25.92 15.20
CA CYS A 282 -20.04 -25.73 14.34
C CYS A 282 -20.13 -26.57 13.06
N ALA A 283 -19.32 -26.26 12.05
CA ALA A 283 -19.32 -27.00 10.79
C ALA A 283 -17.93 -27.01 10.11
N GLY A 284 -17.51 -28.19 9.64
CA GLY A 284 -16.29 -28.36 8.84
C GLY A 284 -16.59 -28.42 7.34
N GLY A 285 -15.66 -27.96 6.51
CA GLY A 285 -15.85 -27.79 5.05
C GLY A 285 -16.38 -26.42 4.63
N ILE A 286 -16.39 -25.46 5.58
CA ILE A 286 -16.62 -24.03 5.38
C ILE A 286 -15.66 -23.24 6.30
N PRO A 287 -15.34 -21.97 5.98
CA PRO A 287 -15.53 -21.31 4.69
C PRO A 287 -14.63 -21.91 3.60
N GLU A 288 -13.59 -22.64 3.98
CA GLU A 288 -12.69 -23.36 3.07
C GLU A 288 -13.18 -24.79 2.86
N LYS A 289 -13.10 -25.27 1.61
CA LYS A 289 -13.55 -26.61 1.24
C LYS A 289 -12.44 -27.62 1.46
N ASN A 290 -12.77 -28.75 2.07
CA ASN A 290 -11.92 -29.93 2.19
C ASN A 290 -12.78 -31.20 2.23
N ARG A 291 -12.26 -32.31 1.70
CA ARG A 291 -12.88 -33.64 1.82
C ARG A 291 -12.69 -34.25 3.21
N THR A 292 -11.71 -33.76 3.98
CA THR A 292 -11.35 -34.29 5.31
C THR A 292 -12.34 -33.95 6.44
N ASN A 293 -13.27 -33.01 6.22
CA ASN A 293 -14.13 -32.49 7.29
C ASN A 293 -14.95 -33.51 8.09
N PRO A 294 -15.48 -34.63 7.53
CA PRO A 294 -16.24 -35.58 8.34
C PRO A 294 -15.36 -36.26 9.40
N VAL A 295 -14.07 -36.46 9.08
CA VAL A 295 -13.07 -37.07 9.97
C VAL A 295 -12.57 -36.04 10.99
N GLU A 296 -12.28 -34.81 10.57
CA GLU A 296 -11.90 -33.70 11.47
C GLU A 296 -13.00 -33.38 12.50
N VAL A 297 -14.26 -33.33 12.09
CA VAL A 297 -15.40 -33.04 12.99
C VAL A 297 -15.64 -34.18 14.00
N ILE A 298 -15.40 -35.44 13.64
CA ILE A 298 -15.49 -36.56 14.61
C ILE A 298 -14.30 -36.57 15.57
N LEU A 299 -13.08 -36.19 15.14
CA LEU A 299 -11.96 -36.01 16.06
C LEU A 299 -12.24 -34.90 17.08
N ALA A 300 -12.79 -33.77 16.65
CA ALA A 300 -13.24 -32.71 17.53
C ALA A 300 -14.31 -33.19 18.53
N ALA A 301 -15.32 -33.94 18.05
CA ALA A 301 -16.36 -34.51 18.90
C ALA A 301 -15.83 -35.49 19.96
N LEU A 302 -14.83 -36.30 19.62
CA LEU A 302 -14.16 -37.22 20.56
C LEU A 302 -13.36 -36.46 21.63
N GLU A 303 -12.69 -35.38 21.28
CA GLU A 303 -11.94 -34.55 22.24
C GLU A 303 -12.89 -33.76 23.17
N MET A 304 -13.98 -33.21 22.63
CA MET A 304 -15.08 -32.61 23.39
C MET A 304 -15.70 -33.61 24.39
N GLN A 305 -15.99 -34.84 23.95
CA GLN A 305 -16.49 -35.93 24.80
C GLN A 305 -15.47 -36.32 25.88
N GLN A 306 -14.18 -36.41 25.55
CA GLN A 306 -13.11 -36.73 26.51
C GLN A 306 -12.89 -35.61 27.55
N TYR A 307 -13.11 -34.35 27.18
CA TYR A 307 -13.14 -33.24 28.13
C TYR A 307 -14.31 -33.38 29.12
N MET A 308 -15.53 -33.60 28.62
CA MET A 308 -16.70 -33.76 29.50
C MET A 308 -16.61 -34.97 30.42
N ASN A 309 -16.06 -36.10 29.96
CA ASN A 309 -15.81 -37.26 30.81
C ASN A 309 -14.87 -36.92 31.98
N ARG A 310 -13.78 -36.17 31.74
CA ARG A 310 -12.83 -35.73 32.79
C ARG A 310 -13.47 -34.74 33.78
N LEU A 311 -14.31 -33.82 33.31
CA LEU A 311 -15.08 -32.92 34.19
C LEU A 311 -16.09 -33.70 35.05
N LYS A 312 -16.78 -34.67 34.46
CA LYS A 312 -17.74 -35.55 35.11
C LYS A 312 -17.10 -36.41 36.21
N GLU A 313 -15.95 -37.03 35.92
CA GLU A 313 -15.14 -37.74 36.91
C GLU A 313 -14.70 -36.83 38.07
N THR A 314 -14.21 -35.63 37.75
CA THR A 314 -13.75 -34.65 38.76
C THR A 314 -14.90 -34.19 39.68
N SER A 315 -16.06 -33.88 39.09
CA SER A 315 -17.25 -33.44 39.84
C SER A 315 -17.83 -34.56 40.71
N LEU A 316 -17.85 -35.80 40.20
CA LEU A 316 -18.27 -36.99 40.96
C LEU A 316 -17.37 -37.24 42.18
N LEU A 317 -16.04 -37.10 42.03
CA LEU A 317 -15.09 -37.20 43.16
C LEU A 317 -15.27 -36.09 44.20
N GLN A 318 -15.77 -34.92 43.79
CA GLN A 318 -16.05 -33.78 44.66
C GLN A 318 -17.50 -33.75 45.19
N GLY A 319 -18.35 -34.72 44.82
CA GLY A 319 -19.76 -34.79 45.22
C GLY A 319 -20.64 -33.70 44.59
N MET A 320 -20.18 -33.06 43.53
CA MET A 320 -20.89 -31.98 42.84
C MET A 320 -21.78 -32.50 41.70
N LYS A 321 -22.75 -31.69 41.28
CA LYS A 321 -23.46 -31.92 40.01
C LYS A 321 -22.45 -31.81 38.85
N TYR A 322 -22.64 -32.64 37.83
CA TYR A 322 -21.91 -32.58 36.58
C TYR A 322 -22.87 -32.28 35.44
N TRP A 323 -22.33 -31.80 34.31
CA TRP A 323 -23.06 -31.67 33.06
C TRP A 323 -22.68 -32.82 32.14
N ASP A 324 -23.61 -33.23 31.28
CA ASP A 324 -23.40 -34.24 30.25
C ASP A 324 -24.00 -33.74 28.94
N ILE A 325 -23.48 -34.20 27.81
CA ILE A 325 -23.81 -33.66 26.49
C ILE A 325 -24.28 -34.71 25.51
N ARG A 326 -25.20 -34.32 24.63
CA ARG A 326 -25.50 -35.05 23.39
C ARG A 326 -24.72 -34.42 22.26
N ILE A 327 -24.08 -35.21 21.41
CA ILE A 327 -23.45 -34.73 20.17
C ILE A 327 -24.12 -35.38 18.97
N GLY A 328 -24.50 -34.58 17.98
CA GLY A 328 -25.15 -35.00 16.74
C GLY A 328 -24.47 -34.47 15.50
N ILE A 329 -24.13 -35.37 14.57
CA ILE A 329 -23.33 -35.04 13.38
C ILE A 329 -24.01 -35.52 12.09
N HIS A 330 -24.11 -34.64 11.10
CA HIS A 330 -24.58 -35.00 9.75
C HIS A 330 -23.83 -34.23 8.65
N THR A 331 -23.51 -34.96 7.58
CA THR A 331 -22.76 -34.48 6.41
C THR A 331 -23.69 -34.27 5.21
N GLY A 332 -23.62 -33.11 4.55
CA GLY A 332 -24.42 -32.83 3.35
C GLY A 332 -24.25 -31.42 2.80
N THR A 333 -25.23 -30.96 2.01
CA THR A 333 -25.19 -29.66 1.32
C THR A 333 -25.75 -28.53 2.20
N VAL A 334 -25.06 -27.39 2.24
CA VAL A 334 -25.55 -26.15 2.89
C VAL A 334 -25.38 -24.92 1.99
N VAL A 335 -26.12 -23.86 2.29
CA VAL A 335 -25.86 -22.51 1.81
C VAL A 335 -25.39 -21.69 3.01
N ALA A 336 -24.21 -21.07 2.90
CA ALA A 336 -23.66 -20.17 3.91
C ALA A 336 -23.71 -18.71 3.44
N GLY A 337 -23.64 -17.79 4.39
CA GLY A 337 -23.45 -16.36 4.09
C GLY A 337 -23.80 -15.48 5.28
N VAL A 338 -23.59 -14.18 5.11
CA VAL A 338 -23.87 -13.20 6.17
C VAL A 338 -25.31 -12.70 6.10
N VAL A 339 -25.97 -12.64 7.25
CA VAL A 339 -27.31 -12.07 7.43
C VAL A 339 -27.28 -10.93 8.45
N GLY A 340 -28.22 -9.99 8.29
CA GLY A 340 -28.33 -8.78 9.08
C GLY A 340 -27.79 -7.53 8.38
N GLN A 341 -28.01 -6.37 9.00
CA GLN A 341 -27.48 -5.07 8.57
C GLN A 341 -26.80 -4.28 9.69
N LYS A 342 -27.22 -4.48 10.95
CA LYS A 342 -26.66 -3.84 12.15
C LYS A 342 -25.99 -4.83 13.12
N LYS A 343 -26.48 -6.07 13.16
CA LYS A 343 -25.81 -7.23 13.73
C LYS A 343 -25.56 -8.17 12.55
N LEU A 344 -24.32 -8.20 12.07
CA LEU A 344 -23.89 -9.15 11.05
C LEU A 344 -23.61 -10.49 11.73
N SER A 345 -24.05 -11.58 11.13
CA SER A 345 -23.75 -12.94 11.57
C SER A 345 -23.57 -13.81 10.34
N TYR A 346 -22.47 -14.56 10.29
CA TYR A 346 -22.28 -15.66 9.35
C TYR A 346 -23.10 -16.86 9.85
N ASP A 347 -23.89 -17.47 8.97
CA ASP A 347 -24.78 -18.56 9.33
C ASP A 347 -24.99 -19.52 8.14
N ILE A 348 -25.50 -20.73 8.41
CA ILE A 348 -25.74 -21.78 7.42
C ILE A 348 -27.20 -22.24 7.41
N TRP A 349 -27.72 -22.45 6.20
CA TRP A 349 -29.08 -22.93 5.95
C TRP A 349 -29.08 -24.15 5.03
N GLY A 350 -29.93 -25.11 5.35
CA GLY A 350 -30.12 -26.31 4.54
C GLY A 350 -30.77 -27.42 5.36
N ASP A 351 -31.30 -28.43 4.67
CA ASP A 351 -31.88 -29.61 5.34
C ASP A 351 -30.82 -30.41 6.13
N THR A 352 -29.54 -30.28 5.77
CA THR A 352 -28.40 -30.81 6.52
C THR A 352 -28.35 -30.27 7.95
N VAL A 353 -28.63 -28.97 8.16
CA VAL A 353 -28.66 -28.34 9.50
C VAL A 353 -29.80 -28.90 10.34
N ASN A 354 -31.00 -29.01 9.75
CA ASN A 354 -32.17 -29.62 10.38
C ASN A 354 -31.95 -31.09 10.73
N THR A 355 -31.19 -31.82 9.91
CA THR A 355 -30.87 -33.23 10.12
C THR A 355 -29.80 -33.39 11.21
N ALA A 356 -28.78 -32.52 11.26
CA ALA A 356 -27.77 -32.53 12.32
C ALA A 356 -28.37 -32.24 13.71
N SER A 357 -29.22 -31.22 13.85
CA SER A 357 -29.95 -30.95 15.09
C SER A 357 -30.88 -32.10 15.50
N ARG A 358 -31.41 -32.88 14.55
CA ARG A 358 -32.14 -34.12 14.84
C ARG A 358 -31.24 -35.30 15.22
N MET A 359 -30.00 -35.35 14.73
CA MET A 359 -29.00 -36.33 15.21
C MET A 359 -28.60 -36.04 16.66
N GLU A 360 -28.52 -34.77 17.08
CA GLU A 360 -28.23 -34.40 18.47
C GLU A 360 -29.42 -34.80 19.35
N SER A 361 -30.61 -34.27 19.05
CA SER A 361 -31.77 -34.38 19.95
C SER A 361 -32.33 -35.79 20.09
N SER A 362 -32.06 -36.68 19.11
CA SER A 362 -32.33 -38.12 19.19
C SER A 362 -31.18 -38.95 19.78
N GLY A 363 -30.03 -38.33 20.04
CA GLY A 363 -28.85 -38.93 20.64
C GLY A 363 -29.00 -39.22 22.14
N GLU A 364 -28.00 -39.90 22.69
CA GLU A 364 -27.91 -40.19 24.13
C GLU A 364 -26.76 -39.38 24.74
N ALA A 365 -26.90 -39.01 26.01
CA ALA A 365 -25.86 -38.26 26.72
C ALA A 365 -24.56 -39.07 26.84
N GLY A 366 -23.42 -38.37 26.78
CA GLY A 366 -22.10 -38.96 26.76
C GLY A 366 -21.75 -39.71 25.47
N LYS A 367 -22.56 -39.60 24.41
CA LYS A 367 -22.34 -40.29 23.11
C LYS A 367 -22.37 -39.34 21.91
N ILE A 368 -21.60 -39.71 20.90
CA ILE A 368 -21.54 -39.05 19.58
C ILE A 368 -22.44 -39.84 18.63
N ASN A 369 -23.59 -39.29 18.26
CA ASN A 369 -24.50 -39.86 17.27
C ASN A 369 -24.20 -39.28 15.88
N ILE A 370 -24.02 -40.15 14.89
CA ILE A 370 -23.80 -39.78 13.49
C ILE A 370 -24.88 -40.36 12.59
N SER A 371 -25.22 -39.62 11.54
CA SER A 371 -26.08 -40.12 10.47
C SER A 371 -25.40 -41.20 9.62
N GLY A 372 -26.18 -42.09 9.00
CA GLY A 372 -25.68 -43.05 8.00
C GLY A 372 -24.98 -42.39 6.81
N THR A 373 -25.39 -41.17 6.43
CA THR A 373 -24.67 -40.37 5.42
C THR A 373 -23.26 -40.00 5.86
N THR A 374 -23.04 -39.69 7.14
CA THR A 374 -21.71 -39.42 7.70
C THR A 374 -20.91 -40.71 7.87
N TYR A 375 -21.55 -41.79 8.32
CA TYR A 375 -20.93 -43.12 8.49
C TYR A 375 -20.16 -43.57 7.25
N GLU A 376 -20.74 -43.42 6.05
CA GLU A 376 -20.07 -43.83 4.80
C GLU A 376 -18.73 -43.14 4.54
N PHE A 377 -18.50 -41.92 5.05
CA PHE A 377 -17.24 -41.17 4.90
C PHE A 377 -16.23 -41.42 6.01
N VAL A 378 -16.58 -42.14 7.08
CA VAL A 378 -15.81 -42.20 8.33
C VAL A 378 -15.64 -43.61 8.92
N LYS A 379 -16.39 -44.60 8.42
CA LYS A 379 -16.33 -46.02 8.81
C LYS A 379 -14.93 -46.64 8.69
N ASP A 380 -14.08 -46.12 7.81
CA ASP A 380 -12.71 -46.60 7.60
C ASP A 380 -11.68 -45.93 8.54
N PHE A 381 -12.14 -45.09 9.47
CA PHE A 381 -11.35 -44.38 10.48
C PHE A 381 -11.82 -44.66 11.92
N PHE A 382 -13.13 -44.84 12.15
CA PHE A 382 -13.72 -44.93 13.49
C PHE A 382 -14.59 -46.18 13.70
N ILE A 383 -14.60 -46.66 14.94
CA ILE A 383 -15.51 -47.71 15.40
C ILE A 383 -16.91 -47.11 15.55
N CYS A 384 -17.85 -47.58 14.70
CA CYS A 384 -19.22 -47.09 14.63
C CYS A 384 -20.22 -48.23 14.87
N GLU A 385 -21.05 -48.12 15.89
CA GLU A 385 -22.12 -49.08 16.23
C GLU A 385 -23.46 -48.61 15.66
N HIS A 386 -24.14 -49.43 14.85
CA HIS A 386 -25.52 -49.14 14.41
C HIS A 386 -26.48 -49.14 15.60
N ARG A 387 -27.34 -48.13 15.70
CA ARG A 387 -28.30 -47.96 16.81
C ARG A 387 -29.78 -47.92 16.38
N GLY A 388 -30.07 -48.36 15.16
CA GLY A 388 -31.39 -48.21 14.54
C GLY A 388 -31.52 -46.96 13.67
N LYS A 389 -32.74 -46.46 13.53
CA LYS A 389 -33.15 -45.49 12.51
C LYS A 389 -33.98 -44.36 13.07
N MET A 390 -33.98 -43.20 12.39
CA MET A 390 -34.83 -42.06 12.69
C MET A 390 -35.61 -41.63 11.44
N PRO A 391 -36.93 -41.33 11.56
CA PRO A 391 -37.69 -40.77 10.45
C PRO A 391 -37.27 -39.33 10.15
N VAL A 392 -36.77 -39.08 8.95
CA VAL A 392 -36.41 -37.76 8.43
C VAL A 392 -37.47 -37.29 7.44
N LYS A 393 -38.00 -36.08 7.67
CA LYS A 393 -39.08 -35.49 6.86
C LYS A 393 -38.66 -35.43 5.38
N TYR A 394 -39.49 -36.01 4.50
CA TYR A 394 -39.24 -36.12 3.05
C TYR A 394 -38.04 -36.98 2.60
N LYS A 395 -37.32 -37.63 3.53
CA LYS A 395 -36.18 -38.53 3.22
C LYS A 395 -36.41 -40.01 3.60
N GLY A 396 -37.47 -40.31 4.33
CA GLY A 396 -37.75 -41.68 4.81
C GLY A 396 -37.07 -41.96 6.14
N GLU A 397 -36.61 -43.18 6.36
CA GLU A 397 -35.82 -43.53 7.54
C GLU A 397 -34.31 -43.36 7.26
N LEU A 398 -33.60 -42.68 8.15
CA LEU A 398 -32.16 -42.52 8.11
C LEU A 398 -31.53 -43.38 9.22
N ASP A 399 -30.62 -44.27 8.84
CA ASP A 399 -29.82 -45.05 9.78
C ASP A 399 -28.92 -44.15 10.64
N MET A 400 -28.66 -44.60 11.87
CA MET A 400 -27.89 -43.86 12.87
C MET A 400 -26.84 -44.76 13.52
N TYR A 401 -25.70 -44.17 13.87
CA TYR A 401 -24.58 -44.89 14.46
C TYR A 401 -24.01 -44.11 15.65
N PHE A 402 -23.56 -44.81 16.69
CA PHE A 402 -22.72 -44.23 17.73
C PHE A 402 -21.24 -44.42 17.39
N VAL A 403 -20.47 -43.33 17.41
CA VAL A 403 -19.00 -43.42 17.37
C VAL A 403 -18.47 -43.79 18.75
N ARG A 404 -17.56 -44.77 18.81
CA ARG A 404 -16.90 -45.22 20.06
C ARG A 404 -15.46 -44.75 20.20
N GLY A 405 -14.78 -44.45 19.09
CA GLY A 405 -13.37 -44.09 19.05
C GLY A 405 -12.75 -44.38 17.69
N ILE A 406 -11.44 -44.15 17.58
CA ILE A 406 -10.64 -44.49 16.40
C ILE A 406 -10.49 -46.02 16.30
N ILE A 407 -10.39 -46.57 15.09
CA ILE A 407 -10.09 -48.00 14.87
C ILE A 407 -8.71 -48.34 15.48
N PRO A 408 -8.52 -49.49 16.17
CA PRO A 408 -7.29 -49.77 16.92
C PRO A 408 -6.00 -49.77 16.07
N GLU A 409 -6.12 -50.11 14.79
CA GLU A 409 -5.02 -50.10 13.81
C GLU A 409 -4.56 -48.68 13.41
N LEU A 410 -5.38 -47.66 13.74
CA LEU A 410 -5.21 -46.26 13.37
C LEU A 410 -4.99 -45.34 14.59
N CYS A 411 -4.90 -45.89 15.80
CA CYS A 411 -4.53 -45.14 17.01
C CYS A 411 -3.16 -45.55 17.58
N ASP A 412 -2.63 -44.74 18.50
CA ASP A 412 -1.50 -45.07 19.36
C ASP A 412 -1.98 -45.67 20.71
N GLU A 413 -1.04 -45.97 21.61
CA GLU A 413 -1.34 -46.47 22.98
C GLU A 413 -2.17 -45.50 23.84
N LYS A 414 -2.33 -44.24 23.41
CA LYS A 414 -3.09 -43.19 24.11
C LYS A 414 -4.45 -42.92 23.45
N GLY A 415 -4.79 -43.64 22.38
CA GLY A 415 -6.02 -43.44 21.61
C GLY A 415 -5.96 -42.26 20.63
N LEU A 416 -4.78 -41.71 20.35
CA LEU A 416 -4.57 -40.59 19.41
C LEU A 416 -4.29 -41.10 17.99
N PRO A 417 -4.59 -40.32 16.93
CA PRO A 417 -4.30 -40.70 15.54
C PRO A 417 -2.82 -41.05 15.27
N ASN A 418 -2.54 -42.28 14.84
CA ASN A 418 -1.20 -42.74 14.49
C ASN A 418 -0.81 -42.40 13.02
N ASP A 419 0.40 -42.77 12.60
CA ASP A 419 0.91 -42.45 11.26
C ASP A 419 0.07 -43.04 10.12
N ARG A 420 -0.58 -44.19 10.31
CA ARG A 420 -1.50 -44.77 9.31
C ARG A 420 -2.79 -43.95 9.19
N PHE A 421 -3.29 -43.39 10.30
CA PHE A 421 -4.41 -42.43 10.25
C PHE A 421 -3.98 -41.18 9.46
N ARG A 422 -2.80 -40.62 9.78
CA ARG A 422 -2.26 -39.45 9.06
C ARG A 422 -2.08 -39.75 7.58
N PHE A 423 -1.58 -40.93 7.23
CA PHE A 423 -1.44 -41.37 5.86
C PHE A 423 -2.77 -41.42 5.10
N LYS A 424 -3.79 -42.13 5.63
CA LYS A 424 -5.14 -42.14 5.04
C LYS A 424 -5.70 -40.72 4.86
N MET A 425 -5.41 -39.82 5.80
CA MET A 425 -5.83 -38.41 5.73
C MET A 425 -5.09 -37.63 4.62
N GLN A 426 -3.80 -37.90 4.38
CA GLN A 426 -3.07 -37.32 3.24
C GLN A 426 -3.63 -37.81 1.90
N ILE A 427 -4.04 -39.09 1.79
CA ILE A 427 -4.68 -39.62 0.58
C ILE A 427 -5.94 -38.83 0.21
N ILE A 428 -6.83 -38.57 1.18
CA ILE A 428 -8.05 -37.76 0.95
C ILE A 428 -7.71 -36.34 0.47
N LYS A 429 -6.65 -35.73 1.01
CA LYS A 429 -6.19 -34.40 0.59
C LYS A 429 -5.56 -34.37 -0.81
N LEU A 430 -5.09 -35.49 -1.37
CA LEU A 430 -4.57 -35.53 -2.74
C LEU A 430 -5.67 -35.19 -3.75
N GLU A 431 -6.92 -35.58 -3.50
CA GLU A 431 -8.06 -35.18 -4.32
C GLU A 431 -8.35 -33.67 -4.21
N ASP A 432 -8.23 -33.08 -3.01
CA ASP A 432 -8.41 -31.63 -2.81
C ASP A 432 -7.30 -30.82 -3.52
N VAL A 433 -6.06 -31.30 -3.49
CA VAL A 433 -4.92 -30.73 -4.24
C VAL A 433 -5.12 -30.89 -5.75
N GLU A 434 -5.57 -32.06 -6.22
CA GLU A 434 -5.84 -32.29 -7.64
C GLU A 434 -7.00 -31.44 -8.15
N GLU A 435 -8.08 -31.25 -7.38
CA GLU A 435 -9.17 -30.34 -7.72
C GLU A 435 -8.69 -28.88 -7.80
N ALA A 436 -7.86 -28.44 -6.85
CA ALA A 436 -7.28 -27.09 -6.86
C ALA A 436 -6.37 -26.84 -8.07
N VAL A 437 -5.47 -27.77 -8.39
CA VAL A 437 -4.57 -27.64 -9.55
C VAL A 437 -5.32 -27.77 -10.87
N ASN A 438 -6.32 -28.66 -10.97
CA ASN A 438 -7.21 -28.72 -12.13
C ASN A 438 -7.99 -27.42 -12.35
N LYS A 439 -8.35 -26.70 -11.28
CA LYS A 439 -9.01 -25.40 -11.37
C LYS A 439 -8.05 -24.33 -11.89
N ILE A 440 -6.81 -24.27 -11.39
CA ILE A 440 -5.79 -23.32 -11.88
C ILE A 440 -5.53 -23.57 -13.39
N PHE A 441 -5.43 -24.83 -13.81
CA PHE A 441 -5.36 -25.20 -15.24
C PHE A 441 -6.60 -24.78 -16.07
N GLY A 442 -7.73 -24.47 -15.45
CA GLY A 442 -8.94 -23.99 -16.12
C GLY A 442 -9.11 -22.46 -16.10
N ASP A 443 -8.62 -21.80 -15.04
CA ASP A 443 -8.76 -20.36 -14.81
C ASP A 443 -7.55 -19.54 -15.32
N GLU A 444 -6.34 -20.11 -15.31
CA GLU A 444 -5.06 -19.36 -15.48
C GLU A 444 -4.17 -19.86 -16.63
N ALA A 445 -4.41 -21.05 -17.20
CA ALA A 445 -3.55 -21.64 -18.23
C ALA A 445 -3.54 -20.81 -19.55
N PRO A 446 -2.37 -20.52 -20.13
CA PRO A 446 -2.25 -19.84 -21.42
C PRO A 446 -2.98 -20.59 -22.57
N PRO A 447 -3.68 -19.87 -23.48
CA PRO A 447 -4.55 -20.47 -24.51
C PRO A 447 -3.78 -21.19 -25.64
N ASP A 448 -2.47 -20.96 -25.72
CA ASP A 448 -1.50 -21.57 -26.62
C ASP A 448 -1.00 -22.96 -26.15
N LEU A 449 -1.32 -23.40 -24.93
CA LEU A 449 -1.00 -24.75 -24.42
C LEU A 449 -1.92 -25.86 -25.00
N TYR A 450 -1.83 -26.10 -26.31
CA TYR A 450 -2.64 -27.11 -26.99
C TYR A 450 -2.36 -28.56 -26.55
N PHE A 451 -1.20 -28.83 -25.96
CA PHE A 451 -0.78 -30.15 -25.47
C PHE A 451 -0.65 -30.18 -23.93
N HIS A 452 0.08 -29.26 -23.30
CA HIS A 452 0.29 -29.21 -21.85
C HIS A 452 -0.91 -28.59 -21.09
N ASN A 453 -2.08 -29.24 -21.21
CA ASN A 453 -3.37 -28.77 -20.71
C ASN A 453 -3.99 -29.69 -19.64
N ALA A 454 -5.08 -29.24 -19.02
CA ALA A 454 -5.81 -29.99 -17.99
C ALA A 454 -6.22 -31.42 -18.40
N PRO A 455 -6.69 -31.69 -19.64
CA PRO A 455 -6.87 -33.06 -20.14
C PRO A 455 -5.60 -33.93 -20.11
N LEU A 456 -4.43 -33.40 -20.46
CA LEU A 456 -3.16 -34.14 -20.35
C LEU A 456 -2.77 -34.35 -18.88
N ALA A 457 -2.90 -33.32 -18.03
CA ALA A 457 -2.62 -33.44 -16.60
C ALA A 457 -3.42 -34.58 -15.96
N ARG A 458 -4.74 -34.61 -16.17
CA ARG A 458 -5.62 -35.70 -15.70
C ARG A 458 -5.29 -37.06 -16.32
N SER A 459 -4.80 -37.09 -17.56
CA SER A 459 -4.34 -38.34 -18.18
C SER A 459 -3.10 -38.89 -17.48
N ILE A 460 -2.13 -38.02 -17.14
CA ILE A 460 -0.91 -38.40 -16.42
C ILE A 460 -1.25 -38.84 -15.00
N THR A 461 -2.07 -38.09 -14.25
CA THR A 461 -2.47 -38.47 -12.89
C THR A 461 -3.19 -39.83 -12.90
N SER A 462 -4.17 -40.04 -13.80
CA SER A 462 -4.90 -41.32 -13.91
C SER A 462 -4.00 -42.51 -14.26
N GLN A 463 -3.02 -42.33 -15.16
CA GLN A 463 -2.07 -43.39 -15.51
C GLN A 463 -1.11 -43.69 -14.35
N VAL A 464 -0.70 -42.68 -13.58
CA VAL A 464 0.09 -42.89 -12.37
C VAL A 464 -0.67 -43.75 -11.35
N GLU A 465 -1.96 -43.49 -11.10
CA GLU A 465 -2.76 -44.30 -10.17
C GLU A 465 -2.88 -45.76 -10.64
N LEU A 466 -3.19 -45.96 -11.91
CA LEU A 466 -3.39 -47.27 -12.50
C LEU A 466 -2.10 -48.10 -12.50
N ILE A 467 -0.97 -47.52 -12.92
CA ILE A 467 0.33 -48.21 -12.95
C ILE A 467 0.85 -48.44 -11.52
N ALA A 468 0.72 -47.48 -10.60
CA ALA A 468 1.14 -47.67 -9.21
C ALA A 468 0.34 -48.77 -8.49
N THR A 469 -0.96 -48.87 -8.77
CA THR A 469 -1.82 -49.94 -8.25
C THR A 469 -1.40 -51.31 -8.81
N ALA A 470 -1.11 -51.39 -10.11
CA ALA A 470 -0.74 -52.65 -10.79
C ALA A 470 0.67 -53.14 -10.41
N GLU A 471 1.64 -52.24 -10.25
CA GLU A 471 3.01 -52.56 -9.77
C GLU A 471 3.09 -52.73 -8.24
N GLN A 472 1.97 -52.58 -7.51
CA GLN A 472 1.88 -52.70 -6.05
C GLN A 472 2.85 -51.76 -5.31
N LEU A 473 2.88 -50.49 -5.72
CA LEU A 473 3.73 -49.47 -5.09
C LEU A 473 3.37 -49.28 -3.60
N PRO A 474 4.34 -49.23 -2.68
CA PRO A 474 4.08 -48.94 -1.27
C PRO A 474 3.36 -47.60 -1.08
N GLU A 475 2.32 -47.63 -0.24
CA GLU A 475 1.49 -46.48 0.14
C GLU A 475 2.33 -45.23 0.51
N GLU A 476 3.36 -45.39 1.34
CA GLU A 476 4.29 -44.34 1.78
C GLU A 476 4.93 -43.55 0.61
N ILE A 477 5.17 -44.21 -0.52
CA ILE A 477 5.78 -43.61 -1.72
C ILE A 477 4.70 -43.03 -2.65
N TYR A 478 3.51 -43.62 -2.67
CA TYR A 478 2.39 -43.24 -3.54
C TYR A 478 2.00 -41.77 -3.40
N VAL A 479 1.99 -41.21 -2.18
CA VAL A 479 1.63 -39.80 -1.95
C VAL A 479 2.56 -38.86 -2.72
N ASN A 480 3.88 -39.03 -2.60
CA ASN A 480 4.87 -38.20 -3.31
C ASN A 480 4.79 -38.40 -4.84
N LEU A 481 4.51 -39.62 -5.30
CA LEU A 481 4.31 -39.92 -6.72
C LEU A 481 3.04 -39.26 -7.30
N LYS A 482 1.90 -39.34 -6.59
CA LYS A 482 0.65 -38.68 -7.00
C LYS A 482 0.83 -37.16 -7.01
N LEU A 483 1.46 -36.58 -5.98
CA LEU A 483 1.85 -35.16 -5.99
C LEU A 483 2.71 -34.81 -7.20
N ALA A 484 3.75 -35.61 -7.50
CA ALA A 484 4.60 -35.39 -8.65
C ALA A 484 3.80 -35.41 -9.97
N SER A 485 2.85 -36.33 -10.11
CA SER A 485 1.97 -36.42 -11.28
C SER A 485 1.04 -35.22 -11.47
N ILE A 486 0.56 -34.62 -10.38
CA ILE A 486 -0.31 -33.44 -10.39
C ILE A 486 0.47 -32.19 -10.85
N PHE A 487 1.71 -32.02 -10.36
CA PHE A 487 2.55 -30.85 -10.65
C PHE A 487 3.48 -30.99 -11.85
N LEU A 488 3.66 -32.20 -12.43
CA LEU A 488 4.66 -32.49 -13.47
C LEU A 488 4.64 -31.53 -14.66
N ILE A 489 3.45 -31.09 -15.08
CA ILE A 489 3.27 -30.21 -16.24
C ILE A 489 2.68 -28.83 -15.89
N THR A 490 2.52 -28.48 -14.61
CA THR A 490 1.97 -27.16 -14.22
C THR A 490 2.90 -26.00 -14.59
N GLY A 491 4.20 -26.24 -14.60
CA GLY A 491 5.18 -25.19 -14.87
C GLY A 491 5.06 -24.55 -16.26
N TYR A 492 4.62 -25.32 -17.27
CA TYR A 492 4.37 -24.81 -18.62
C TYR A 492 3.33 -23.67 -18.68
N MET A 493 2.51 -23.48 -17.63
CA MET A 493 1.60 -22.32 -17.53
C MET A 493 2.31 -20.99 -17.25
N ALA A 494 3.55 -21.02 -16.72
CA ALA A 494 4.27 -19.84 -16.27
C ALA A 494 5.68 -19.70 -16.91
N ASP A 495 6.37 -20.80 -17.17
CA ASP A 495 7.65 -20.84 -17.86
C ASP A 495 7.73 -22.08 -18.78
N TYR A 496 7.88 -21.84 -20.09
CA TYR A 496 7.96 -22.91 -21.09
C TYR A 496 9.41 -23.42 -21.28
N ASP A 497 10.42 -22.60 -20.97
CA ASP A 497 11.84 -22.95 -21.08
C ASP A 497 12.34 -23.67 -19.80
N ASN A 498 11.82 -23.29 -18.63
CA ASN A 498 12.13 -23.90 -17.32
C ASN A 498 10.87 -24.35 -16.53
N PRO A 499 10.08 -25.29 -17.08
CA PRO A 499 8.84 -25.76 -16.45
C PRO A 499 9.07 -26.50 -15.12
N ALA A 500 10.27 -27.06 -14.88
CA ALA A 500 10.58 -27.72 -13.61
C ALA A 500 10.58 -26.72 -12.45
N GLU A 501 11.30 -25.59 -12.58
CA GLU A 501 11.38 -24.57 -11.53
C GLU A 501 10.05 -23.83 -11.35
N ALA A 502 9.32 -23.55 -12.44
CA ALA A 502 7.97 -22.99 -12.36
C ALA A 502 7.00 -23.90 -11.59
N ALA A 503 7.04 -25.22 -11.81
CA ALA A 503 6.26 -26.19 -11.02
C ALA A 503 6.67 -26.19 -9.54
N PHE A 504 7.96 -26.04 -9.22
CA PHE A 504 8.47 -25.99 -7.84
C PHE A 504 8.00 -24.77 -7.06
N ASN A 505 7.77 -23.65 -7.75
CA ASN A 505 7.24 -22.42 -7.15
C ASN A 505 5.74 -22.59 -6.84
N LEU A 506 4.93 -23.02 -7.82
CA LEU A 506 3.50 -23.26 -7.63
C LEU A 506 3.23 -24.31 -6.52
N MET A 507 4.02 -25.39 -6.52
CA MET A 507 3.92 -26.44 -5.48
C MET A 507 4.28 -25.92 -4.08
N GLY A 508 5.22 -24.99 -3.98
CA GLY A 508 5.60 -24.33 -2.72
C GLY A 508 4.51 -23.41 -2.16
N GLU A 509 3.66 -22.83 -3.02
CA GLU A 509 2.50 -22.04 -2.58
C GLU A 509 1.31 -22.92 -2.19
N ILE A 510 1.03 -23.98 -2.98
CA ILE A 510 -0.19 -24.78 -2.84
C ILE A 510 -0.10 -25.80 -1.70
N LEU A 511 0.97 -26.60 -1.62
CA LEU A 511 1.02 -27.75 -0.71
C LEU A 511 0.92 -27.41 0.80
N PRO A 512 1.50 -26.30 1.29
CA PRO A 512 1.32 -25.89 2.69
C PRO A 512 -0.15 -25.63 3.06
N ARG A 513 -0.97 -25.12 2.14
CA ARG A 513 -2.41 -24.82 2.40
C ARG A 513 -3.21 -26.09 2.72
N PHE A 514 -2.85 -27.21 2.10
CA PHE A 514 -3.47 -28.51 2.37
C PHE A 514 -2.79 -29.27 3.53
N GLY A 515 -1.77 -28.70 4.17
CA GLY A 515 -1.04 -29.33 5.27
C GLY A 515 -0.20 -30.52 4.82
N PHE A 516 0.54 -30.35 3.72
CA PHE A 516 1.73 -31.13 3.42
C PHE A 516 2.96 -30.31 3.84
N ASP A 517 3.89 -30.94 4.54
CA ASP A 517 5.11 -30.31 5.02
C ASP A 517 6.24 -30.26 3.96
N GLU A 518 7.36 -29.65 4.33
CA GLU A 518 8.52 -29.46 3.46
C GLU A 518 9.16 -30.78 2.99
N SER A 519 9.00 -31.89 3.73
CA SER A 519 9.50 -33.21 3.32
C SER A 519 8.80 -33.71 2.06
N TYR A 520 7.46 -33.59 2.00
CA TYR A 520 6.67 -33.91 0.80
C TYR A 520 7.04 -32.99 -0.37
N ILE A 521 7.29 -31.71 -0.11
CA ILE A 521 7.72 -30.75 -1.15
C ILE A 521 9.08 -31.19 -1.71
N ILE A 522 10.07 -31.50 -0.87
CA ILE A 522 11.42 -31.93 -1.29
C ILE A 522 11.37 -33.26 -2.06
N ALA A 523 10.66 -34.26 -1.54
CA ALA A 523 10.52 -35.56 -2.20
C ALA A 523 9.82 -35.44 -3.56
N THR A 524 8.79 -34.60 -3.66
CA THR A 524 8.08 -34.34 -4.93
C THR A 524 8.95 -33.57 -5.92
N ARG A 525 9.75 -32.58 -5.46
CA ARG A 525 10.75 -31.89 -6.31
C ARG A 525 11.76 -32.87 -6.90
N HIS A 526 12.19 -33.87 -6.12
CA HIS A 526 13.12 -34.91 -6.60
C HIS A 526 12.54 -35.73 -7.76
N LEU A 527 11.32 -36.26 -7.60
CA LEU A 527 10.63 -37.05 -8.63
C LEU A 527 10.40 -36.25 -9.92
N ILE A 528 9.99 -34.99 -9.82
CA ILE A 528 9.83 -34.10 -10.98
C ILE A 528 11.19 -33.81 -11.64
N THR A 529 12.24 -33.53 -10.86
CA THR A 529 13.61 -33.32 -11.39
C THR A 529 14.10 -34.55 -12.15
N ASN A 530 13.89 -35.75 -11.61
CA ASN A 530 14.24 -37.01 -12.26
C ASN A 530 13.46 -37.23 -13.56
N ALA A 531 12.16 -36.94 -13.57
CA ALA A 531 11.33 -37.02 -14.78
C ALA A 531 11.78 -36.05 -15.89
N PHE A 532 12.25 -34.83 -15.55
CA PHE A 532 12.80 -33.88 -16.52
C PHE A 532 14.26 -34.16 -16.93
N THR A 533 15.02 -34.91 -16.13
CA THR A 533 16.43 -35.26 -16.40
C THR A 533 16.64 -36.72 -16.84
N GLU A 534 15.56 -37.44 -17.15
CA GLU A 534 15.54 -38.82 -17.62
C GLU A 534 16.28 -39.81 -16.68
N LYS A 535 16.11 -39.62 -15.37
CA LYS A 535 16.68 -40.48 -14.31
C LYS A 535 15.63 -41.38 -13.68
N TYR A 536 15.98 -42.64 -13.44
CA TYR A 536 15.04 -43.70 -13.03
C TYR A 536 15.55 -44.49 -11.82
N GLU A 537 15.82 -43.79 -10.73
CA GLU A 537 16.46 -44.32 -9.52
C GLU A 537 15.53 -45.23 -8.71
N SER A 538 14.26 -44.87 -8.57
CA SER A 538 13.22 -45.60 -7.84
C SER A 538 12.19 -46.27 -8.76
N LEU A 539 11.22 -46.98 -8.17
CA LEU A 539 10.01 -47.44 -8.89
C LEU A 539 9.07 -46.27 -9.21
N ALA A 540 8.99 -45.25 -8.35
CA ALA A 540 8.15 -44.08 -8.57
C ALA A 540 8.59 -43.27 -9.79
N ASP A 541 9.90 -43.06 -10.00
CA ASP A 541 10.42 -42.39 -11.20
C ASP A 541 9.99 -43.12 -12.49
N LYS A 542 9.98 -44.46 -12.46
CA LYS A 542 9.61 -45.32 -13.59
C LYS A 542 8.11 -45.27 -13.88
N ILE A 543 7.28 -45.21 -12.85
CA ILE A 543 5.82 -45.03 -12.99
C ILE A 543 5.51 -43.63 -13.54
N LEU A 544 6.16 -42.59 -13.02
CA LEU A 544 5.97 -41.22 -13.46
C LEU A 544 6.42 -41.01 -14.91
N HIS A 545 7.54 -41.63 -15.31
CA HIS A 545 7.99 -41.70 -16.69
C HIS A 545 6.96 -42.34 -17.61
N ASP A 546 6.54 -43.57 -17.31
CA ASP A 546 5.61 -44.32 -18.17
C ASP A 546 4.25 -43.61 -18.30
N ALA A 547 3.76 -42.99 -17.23
CA ALA A 547 2.54 -42.19 -17.26
C ALA A 547 2.70 -40.87 -18.04
N ARG A 548 3.87 -40.22 -17.98
CA ARG A 548 4.18 -39.01 -18.78
C ARG A 548 4.16 -39.30 -20.29
N TYR A 549 4.64 -40.48 -20.69
CA TYR A 549 4.80 -40.86 -22.10
C TYR A 549 3.74 -41.86 -22.63
N ASP A 550 2.69 -42.16 -21.87
CA ASP A 550 1.50 -42.93 -22.29
C ASP A 550 1.00 -42.56 -23.70
N TYR A 551 1.00 -41.27 -24.02
CA TYR A 551 0.56 -40.77 -25.33
C TYR A 551 1.32 -41.36 -26.53
N LEU A 552 2.56 -41.85 -26.36
CA LEU A 552 3.31 -42.56 -27.41
C LEU A 552 2.70 -43.94 -27.75
N GLY A 553 2.03 -44.58 -26.78
CA GLY A 553 1.39 -45.89 -26.94
C GLY A 553 -0.05 -45.84 -27.44
N ARG A 554 -0.62 -44.63 -27.64
CA ARG A 554 -2.06 -44.42 -27.85
C ARG A 554 -2.47 -44.18 -29.29
N ILE A 555 -3.72 -44.57 -29.60
CA ILE A 555 -4.36 -44.42 -30.91
C ILE A 555 -4.52 -42.94 -31.31
N ASP A 556 -4.64 -42.02 -30.36
CA ASP A 556 -4.73 -40.57 -30.61
C ASP A 556 -3.38 -39.84 -30.67
N TYR A 557 -2.25 -40.56 -30.60
CA TYR A 557 -0.87 -40.02 -30.67
C TYR A 557 -0.69 -38.94 -31.75
N ILE A 558 -1.13 -39.19 -32.99
CA ILE A 558 -1.00 -38.24 -34.12
C ILE A 558 -1.70 -36.89 -33.83
N LYS A 559 -2.86 -36.92 -33.16
CA LYS A 559 -3.60 -35.69 -32.78
C LYS A 559 -2.91 -34.95 -31.64
N LEU A 560 -2.21 -35.66 -30.77
CA LEU A 560 -1.49 -35.11 -29.63
C LEU A 560 -0.15 -34.48 -30.07
N ILE A 561 0.59 -35.10 -31.00
CA ILE A 561 1.80 -34.47 -31.57
C ILE A 561 1.49 -33.29 -32.49
N ASP A 562 0.35 -33.28 -33.20
CA ASP A 562 -0.09 -32.09 -33.96
C ASP A 562 -0.32 -30.89 -33.02
N LYS A 563 -0.90 -31.14 -31.83
CA LYS A 563 -1.07 -30.13 -30.77
C LYS A 563 0.28 -29.67 -30.21
N LEU A 564 1.18 -30.60 -29.88
CA LEU A 564 2.51 -30.26 -29.34
C LEU A 564 3.39 -29.51 -30.36
N MET A 565 3.30 -29.86 -31.65
CA MET A 565 3.95 -29.12 -32.73
C MET A 565 3.45 -27.69 -32.81
N ARG A 566 2.12 -27.50 -32.72
CA ARG A 566 1.49 -26.17 -32.74
C ARG A 566 1.91 -25.32 -31.54
N GLU A 567 1.79 -25.87 -30.34
CA GLU A 567 2.20 -25.23 -29.08
C GLU A 567 3.66 -24.77 -29.14
N ARG A 568 4.58 -25.67 -29.51
CA ARG A 568 6.01 -25.35 -29.68
C ARG A 568 6.27 -24.25 -30.72
N ASN A 569 5.50 -24.23 -31.81
CA ASN A 569 5.62 -23.17 -32.83
C ASN A 569 5.10 -21.81 -32.32
N GLU A 570 4.05 -21.78 -31.49
CA GLU A 570 3.52 -20.55 -30.89
C GLU A 570 4.46 -20.01 -29.79
N HIS A 571 5.15 -20.87 -29.03
CA HIS A 571 6.29 -20.50 -28.17
C HIS A 571 7.63 -20.34 -28.94
N GLY A 572 7.61 -20.12 -30.25
CA GLY A 572 8.79 -19.74 -31.05
C GLY A 572 9.78 -20.86 -31.39
N ILE A 573 9.59 -22.10 -30.91
CA ILE A 573 10.41 -23.28 -31.22
C ILE A 573 9.99 -23.87 -32.59
N ILE A 574 10.06 -23.02 -33.63
CA ILE A 574 9.55 -23.30 -34.97
C ILE A 574 10.27 -24.50 -35.58
N THR A 575 9.55 -25.62 -35.69
CA THR A 575 10.09 -26.87 -36.22
C THR A 575 9.41 -27.21 -37.55
N GLY A 576 10.17 -27.28 -38.64
CA GLY A 576 9.64 -27.67 -39.95
C GLY A 576 9.13 -29.12 -39.94
N THR A 577 8.05 -29.40 -40.69
CA THR A 577 7.35 -30.71 -40.69
C THR A 577 8.27 -31.92 -40.88
N TYR A 578 9.26 -31.83 -41.77
CA TYR A 578 10.26 -32.86 -41.99
C TYR A 578 11.12 -33.12 -40.73
N ALA A 579 11.67 -32.05 -40.13
CA ALA A 579 12.49 -32.14 -38.92
C ALA A 579 11.68 -32.62 -37.71
N TRP A 580 10.43 -32.16 -37.58
CA TRP A 580 9.48 -32.63 -36.56
C TRP A 580 9.22 -34.13 -36.69
N THR A 581 8.98 -34.59 -37.92
CA THR A 581 8.78 -36.00 -38.24
C THR A 581 9.99 -36.85 -37.82
N ASP A 582 11.21 -36.40 -38.09
CA ASP A 582 12.42 -37.16 -37.72
C ASP A 582 12.72 -37.11 -36.21
N ILE A 583 12.41 -36.00 -35.52
CA ILE A 583 12.45 -35.92 -34.05
C ILE A 583 11.46 -36.93 -33.43
N GLN A 584 10.22 -36.99 -33.93
CA GLN A 584 9.19 -37.90 -33.43
C GLN A 584 9.51 -39.38 -33.76
N LYS A 585 10.06 -39.68 -34.95
CA LYS A 585 10.61 -41.02 -35.26
C LYS A 585 11.72 -41.44 -34.31
N LYS A 586 12.60 -40.51 -33.92
CA LYS A 586 13.67 -40.79 -32.96
C LYS A 586 13.08 -41.07 -31.58
N LEU A 587 12.22 -40.20 -31.07
CA LEU A 587 11.55 -40.38 -29.78
C LEU A 587 10.83 -41.74 -29.69
N LEU A 588 10.07 -42.12 -30.72
CA LEU A 588 9.36 -43.42 -30.76
C LEU A 588 10.26 -44.66 -30.77
N ARG A 589 11.55 -44.53 -31.10
CA ARG A 589 12.55 -45.62 -31.14
C ARG A 589 13.43 -45.67 -29.90
N ASP A 590 13.78 -44.49 -29.38
CA ASP A 590 14.70 -44.33 -28.26
C ASP A 590 13.96 -44.42 -26.91
N HIS A 591 12.65 -44.17 -26.87
CA HIS A 591 11.82 -44.31 -25.67
C HIS A 591 11.34 -45.75 -25.45
N ASP A 592 11.74 -46.30 -24.31
CA ASP A 592 11.24 -47.57 -23.76
C ASP A 592 10.38 -47.30 -22.51
N PHE A 593 9.22 -47.95 -22.40
CA PHE A 593 8.48 -48.00 -21.12
C PHE A 593 9.31 -48.80 -20.11
N LEU A 594 9.24 -48.47 -18.81
CA LEU A 594 10.16 -48.98 -17.79
C LEU A 594 9.52 -49.98 -16.82
N THR A 595 8.23 -49.84 -16.56
CA THR A 595 7.42 -50.76 -15.73
C THR A 595 6.94 -51.98 -16.55
N LYS A 596 6.38 -53.00 -15.89
CA LYS A 596 5.74 -54.12 -16.61
C LYS A 596 4.39 -53.69 -17.16
N THR A 597 3.65 -52.90 -16.38
CA THR A 597 2.30 -52.43 -16.68
C THR A 597 2.31 -51.43 -17.83
N GLY A 598 3.22 -50.44 -17.84
CA GLY A 598 3.38 -49.50 -18.95
C GLY A 598 3.65 -50.20 -20.30
N LYS A 599 4.45 -51.27 -20.29
CA LYS A 599 4.68 -52.12 -21.48
C LYS A 599 3.43 -52.86 -21.96
N LEU A 600 2.52 -53.22 -21.04
CA LEU A 600 1.27 -53.93 -21.34
C LEU A 600 0.12 -53.00 -21.76
N LEU A 601 0.11 -51.75 -21.29
CA LEU A 601 -0.90 -50.74 -21.64
C LEU A 601 -0.73 -50.18 -23.06
N ARG A 602 0.48 -50.32 -23.64
CA ARG A 602 0.83 -49.86 -24.99
C ARG A 602 -0.11 -50.47 -26.04
N SER A 603 -1.03 -49.66 -26.55
CA SER A 603 -2.08 -50.10 -27.48
C SER A 603 -1.65 -50.12 -28.95
N VAL A 604 -0.55 -49.46 -29.31
CA VAL A 604 -0.04 -49.33 -30.69
C VAL A 604 1.48 -49.55 -30.72
N SER A 605 1.98 -50.32 -31.71
CA SER A 605 3.41 -50.63 -31.87
C SER A 605 4.26 -49.41 -32.29
N VAL A 606 5.59 -49.53 -32.22
CA VAL A 606 6.51 -48.47 -32.72
C VAL A 606 6.33 -48.29 -34.23
N GLU A 607 6.21 -49.41 -34.93
CA GLU A 607 6.13 -49.53 -36.38
C GLU A 607 4.85 -48.90 -36.93
N GLU A 608 3.70 -49.15 -36.28
CA GLU A 608 2.42 -48.54 -36.62
C GLU A 608 2.43 -47.01 -36.38
N GLN A 609 2.95 -46.54 -35.23
CA GLN A 609 3.05 -45.10 -34.96
C GLN A 609 3.96 -44.40 -35.97
N ILE A 610 5.13 -44.99 -36.31
CA ILE A 610 6.03 -44.45 -37.33
C ILE A 610 5.36 -44.45 -38.72
N THR A 611 4.54 -45.45 -39.04
CA THR A 611 3.80 -45.52 -40.31
C THR A 611 2.70 -44.46 -40.38
N ALA A 612 1.94 -44.26 -39.30
CA ALA A 612 0.92 -43.21 -39.19
C ALA A 612 1.54 -41.80 -39.22
N LEU A 613 2.67 -41.60 -38.56
CA LEU A 613 3.47 -40.38 -38.56
C LEU A 613 3.97 -40.04 -39.98
N GLN A 614 4.49 -41.02 -40.71
CA GLN A 614 4.86 -40.86 -42.12
C GLN A 614 3.66 -40.61 -43.03
N ALA A 615 2.47 -41.10 -42.70
CA ALA A 615 1.26 -40.80 -43.47
C ALA A 615 0.71 -39.39 -43.17
N ARG A 616 1.01 -38.80 -42.01
CA ARG A 616 0.55 -37.47 -41.60
C ARG A 616 1.32 -36.32 -42.23
N TYR A 617 2.63 -36.49 -42.44
CA TYR A 617 3.56 -35.43 -42.86
C TYR A 617 4.31 -35.73 -44.18
N LYS A 618 3.70 -36.54 -45.05
CA LYS A 618 4.09 -36.70 -46.47
C LYS A 618 3.51 -35.58 -47.33
#